data_AF-A0A6A5VU69-F1
#
_entry.id   AF-A0A6A5VU69-F1
#
_cell.length_a   1.000
_cell.length_b   1.000
_cell.length_c   1.000
_cell.angle_alpha   90.00
_cell.angle_beta   90.00
_cell.angle_gamma   90.00
#
_symmetry.space_group_name_H-M   'P 1'
#
loop_
_entity.id
_entity.type
_entity.pdbx_description
1 polymer ?
#
loop_
_entity_poly.entity_id
_entity_poly.type
_entity_poly.pdbx_seq_one_letter_code
_entity_poly.pdbx_strand_id
1 'polypeptide(L)'
;MPSEYISLYKYSQRSFLFYVVANVGPGGSTRPLAVAYRQGDDVSSPQSRIENLVNDILSLLKVLSESANRSPLETERVLATDWPDALPDSPPDSPQPPFRRWDDEWKPIWQFELLQSDAPRGFPFTSTCLVSGLLRDSKSTRTGDVQLQPLSTPFYGDCLEYGRVVVDISNLEHVRYGIVTFPVRYMVQVFYYSPCAEWDPLEDDPPMEEPDIVLVDERPREPLSIHGYLCKYFLRMRKDSKFLELEACPHVDDASVLDYIWPSNLQDASLVKSSKQLRPTKCSIM
;
A
#
# COMPACT_ATOMS: atom_id res chain seq x y z
N MET A 1 22.25 -30.11 3.33
CA MET A 1 22.57 -28.70 3.67
C MET A 1 21.67 -28.30 4.82
N PRO A 2 22.17 -27.59 5.83
CA PRO A 2 21.34 -26.87 6.80
C PRO A 2 20.31 -25.98 6.09
N SER A 3 19.17 -25.78 6.74
CA SER A 3 18.08 -24.97 6.21
C SER A 3 17.39 -24.21 7.34
N GLU A 4 17.11 -22.93 7.14
CA GLU A 4 16.43 -22.09 8.14
C GLU A 4 15.33 -21.26 7.49
N TYR A 5 14.28 -20.98 8.26
CA TYR A 5 13.18 -20.12 7.85
C TYR A 5 13.40 -18.72 8.41
N ILE A 6 13.93 -17.83 7.58
CA ILE A 6 14.44 -16.52 8.00
C ILE A 6 13.59 -15.37 7.45
N SER A 7 13.74 -14.19 8.05
CA SER A 7 13.08 -12.97 7.58
C SER A 7 14.00 -12.18 6.67
N LEU A 8 13.64 -12.05 5.38
CA LEU A 8 14.37 -11.24 4.40
C LEU A 8 14.17 -9.74 4.62
N TYR A 9 12.92 -9.33 4.83
CA TYR A 9 12.53 -7.93 5.01
C TYR A 9 11.52 -7.80 6.14
N LYS A 10 11.58 -6.67 6.85
CA LYS A 10 10.70 -6.37 7.98
C LYS A 10 10.03 -5.00 7.82
N TYR A 11 8.80 -4.91 8.32
CA TYR A 11 8.10 -3.69 8.74
C TYR A 11 7.49 -2.79 7.66
N SER A 12 7.75 -2.99 6.37
CA SER A 12 7.13 -2.16 5.31
C SER A 12 6.50 -3.01 4.22
N GLN A 13 5.32 -2.58 3.75
CA GLN A 13 4.75 -3.07 2.51
C GLN A 13 5.62 -2.66 1.31
N ARG A 14 5.52 -3.45 0.25
CA ARG A 14 6.21 -3.23 -1.03
C ARG A 14 5.50 -2.22 -1.91
N SER A 15 4.21 -1.99 -1.68
CA SER A 15 3.43 -1.03 -2.45
C SER A 15 2.41 -0.33 -1.57
N PHE A 16 1.80 0.70 -2.12
CA PHE A 16 0.73 1.45 -1.47
C PHE A 16 -0.40 1.74 -2.43
N LEU A 17 -1.63 1.66 -1.93
CA LEU A 17 -2.80 2.20 -2.59
C LEU A 17 -3.04 3.61 -2.11
N PHE A 18 -3.08 4.56 -3.04
CA PHE A 18 -3.40 5.94 -2.76
C PHE A 18 -4.86 6.20 -3.13
N TYR A 19 -5.64 6.60 -2.14
CA TYR A 19 -7.03 7.03 -2.30
C TYR A 19 -7.09 8.53 -2.15
N VAL A 20 -7.69 9.20 -3.13
CA VAL A 20 -8.18 10.57 -2.95
C VAL A 20 -9.66 10.48 -2.62
N VAL A 21 -10.06 11.04 -1.49
CA VAL A 21 -11.41 10.89 -0.93
C VAL A 21 -12.03 12.24 -0.60
N ALA A 22 -13.36 12.29 -0.55
CA ALA A 22 -14.08 13.45 -0.07
C ALA A 22 -15.38 13.07 0.64
N ASN A 23 -15.80 13.92 1.57
CA ASN A 23 -17.10 13.88 2.20
C ASN A 23 -18.15 14.44 1.23
N VAL A 24 -18.66 13.57 0.37
CA VAL A 24 -19.64 13.87 -0.69
C VAL A 24 -20.76 12.84 -0.74
N GLY A 25 -20.70 11.77 0.06
CA GLY A 25 -21.73 10.74 0.10
C GLY A 25 -22.94 11.11 0.98
N PRO A 26 -24.02 10.32 0.88
CA PRO A 26 -25.24 10.52 1.67
C PRO A 26 -24.96 10.63 3.17
N GLY A 27 -25.59 11.60 3.82
CA GLY A 27 -25.39 11.83 5.26
C GLY A 27 -24.00 12.34 5.62
N GLY A 28 -23.23 12.83 4.65
CA GLY A 28 -21.88 13.34 4.88
C GLY A 28 -20.83 12.23 4.98
N SER A 29 -21.00 11.16 4.21
CA SER A 29 -20.06 10.04 4.21
C SER A 29 -18.90 10.24 3.24
N THR A 30 -17.73 9.72 3.59
CA THR A 30 -16.53 9.81 2.74
C THR A 30 -16.58 8.82 1.59
N ARG A 31 -16.31 9.28 0.36
CA ARG A 31 -16.27 8.46 -0.86
C ARG A 31 -14.93 8.62 -1.60
N PRO A 32 -14.42 7.56 -2.25
CA PRO A 32 -13.26 7.66 -3.12
C PRO A 32 -13.60 8.39 -4.42
N LEU A 33 -12.71 9.29 -4.83
CA LEU A 33 -12.78 10.04 -6.09
C LEU A 33 -11.68 9.60 -7.07
N ALA A 34 -10.56 9.12 -6.56
CA ALA A 34 -9.53 8.49 -7.38
C ALA A 34 -8.80 7.45 -6.55
N VAL A 35 -8.38 6.36 -7.20
CA VAL A 35 -7.53 5.34 -6.59
C VAL A 35 -6.37 5.04 -7.52
N ALA A 36 -5.17 4.94 -6.98
CA ALA A 36 -4.00 4.52 -7.72
C ALA A 36 -3.18 3.52 -6.89
N TYR A 37 -2.73 2.47 -7.56
CA TYR A 37 -1.71 1.57 -7.08
C TYR A 37 -0.34 2.17 -7.35
N ARG A 38 0.50 2.24 -6.32
CA ARG A 38 1.87 2.75 -6.36
C ARG A 38 2.83 1.63 -5.97
N GLN A 39 3.58 1.11 -6.93
CA GLN A 39 4.55 0.05 -6.71
C GLN A 39 5.85 0.60 -6.13
N GLY A 40 6.29 0.10 -4.97
CA GLY A 40 7.63 0.41 -4.48
C GLY A 40 8.72 -0.27 -5.31
N ASP A 41 9.92 0.30 -5.25
CA ASP A 41 11.11 -0.33 -5.84
C ASP A 41 11.59 -1.46 -4.92
N ASP A 42 11.50 -2.69 -5.40
CA ASP A 42 11.88 -3.89 -4.61
C ASP A 42 13.38 -3.95 -4.29
N VAL A 43 14.21 -3.29 -5.11
CA VAL A 43 15.66 -3.19 -4.90
C VAL A 43 16.00 -2.17 -3.81
N SER A 44 15.06 -1.32 -3.44
CA SER A 44 15.29 -0.24 -2.49
C SER A 44 15.28 -0.74 -1.03
N SER A 45 16.14 -0.15 -0.21
CA SER A 45 16.19 -0.43 1.22
C SER A 45 14.86 -0.07 1.90
N PRO A 46 14.50 -0.67 3.06
CA PRO A 46 13.29 -0.30 3.80
C PRO A 46 13.19 1.21 4.06
N GLN A 47 14.32 1.86 4.34
CA GLN A 47 14.38 3.31 4.51
C GLN A 47 14.00 4.04 3.22
N SER A 48 14.58 3.65 2.08
CA SER A 48 14.27 4.23 0.77
C SER A 48 12.80 4.08 0.38
N ARG A 49 12.16 2.95 0.73
CA ARG A 49 10.71 2.75 0.49
C ARG A 49 9.87 3.77 1.25
N ILE A 50 10.24 4.06 2.50
CA ILE A 50 9.51 5.02 3.32
C ILE A 50 9.80 6.46 2.87
N GLU A 51 11.04 6.77 2.50
CA GLU A 51 11.39 8.07 1.88
C GLU A 51 10.58 8.31 0.60
N ASN A 52 10.43 7.28 -0.25
CA ASN A 52 9.56 7.34 -1.43
C ASN A 52 8.10 7.57 -1.06
N LEU A 53 7.57 6.86 -0.06
CA LEU A 53 6.21 7.07 0.44
C LEU A 53 6.00 8.53 0.91
N VAL A 54 6.95 9.09 1.67
CA VAL A 54 6.89 10.48 2.15
C VAL A 54 6.91 11.46 0.98
N ASN A 55 7.77 11.23 -0.01
CA ASN A 55 7.83 12.03 -1.23
C ASN A 55 6.50 11.99 -2.00
N ASP A 56 5.96 10.79 -2.20
CA ASP A 56 4.72 10.57 -2.93
C ASP A 56 3.55 11.30 -2.25
N ILE A 57 3.47 11.24 -0.91
CA ILE A 57 2.44 11.96 -0.13
C ILE A 57 2.63 13.49 -0.24
N LEU A 58 3.84 14.00 0.00
CA LEU A 58 4.12 15.44 -0.07
C LEU A 58 3.82 16.02 -1.46
N SER A 59 4.29 15.34 -2.51
CA SER A 59 4.04 15.71 -3.90
C SER A 59 2.55 15.74 -4.22
N LEU A 60 1.80 14.74 -3.75
CA LEU A 60 0.35 14.67 -3.93
C LEU A 60 -0.39 15.77 -3.18
N LEU A 61 -0.06 16.00 -1.91
CA LEU A 61 -0.62 17.11 -1.11
C LEU A 61 -0.39 18.45 -1.80
N LYS A 62 0.82 18.68 -2.32
CA LYS A 62 1.16 19.90 -3.06
C LYS A 62 0.34 20.07 -4.33
N VAL A 63 0.16 19.02 -5.12
CA VAL A 63 -0.67 19.07 -6.33
C VAL A 63 -2.13 19.35 -5.99
N LEU A 64 -2.69 18.69 -4.98
CA LEU A 64 -4.10 18.85 -4.59
C LEU A 64 -4.39 20.20 -3.91
N SER A 65 -3.39 20.80 -3.25
CA SER A 65 -3.52 22.10 -2.59
C SER A 65 -3.23 23.29 -3.52
N GLU A 66 -2.81 23.04 -4.76
CA GLU A 66 -2.47 24.10 -5.71
C GLU A 66 -3.71 24.92 -6.10
N SER A 67 -3.61 26.25 -6.03
CA SER A 67 -4.75 27.16 -6.24
C SER A 67 -5.40 26.99 -7.62
N ALA A 68 -4.58 26.72 -8.65
CA ALA A 68 -5.04 26.48 -10.02
C ALA A 68 -5.89 25.21 -10.16
N ASN A 69 -5.71 24.24 -9.26
CA ASN A 69 -6.43 22.97 -9.27
C ASN A 69 -7.75 23.02 -8.48
N ARG A 70 -8.01 24.10 -7.73
CA ARG A 70 -9.15 24.19 -6.82
C ARG A 70 -10.50 24.11 -7.53
N SER A 71 -10.74 24.96 -8.53
CA SER A 71 -12.01 25.01 -9.28
C SER A 71 -12.40 23.66 -9.92
N PRO A 72 -11.51 22.97 -10.66
CA PRO A 72 -11.85 21.66 -11.21
C PRO A 72 -12.03 20.57 -10.14
N LEU A 73 -11.27 20.59 -9.04
CA LEU A 73 -11.48 19.67 -7.91
C LEU A 73 -12.83 19.90 -7.22
N GLU A 74 -13.23 21.15 -7.00
CA GLU A 74 -14.57 21.48 -6.45
C GLU A 74 -15.68 21.01 -7.38
N THR A 75 -15.50 21.19 -8.69
CA THR A 75 -16.46 20.73 -9.69
C THR A 75 -16.66 19.21 -9.62
N GLU A 76 -15.57 18.44 -9.60
CA GLU A 76 -15.65 16.98 -9.48
C GLU A 76 -16.21 16.52 -8.13
N ARG A 77 -15.89 17.24 -7.04
CA ARG A 77 -16.50 16.96 -5.73
C ARG A 77 -18.01 17.18 -5.71
N VAL A 78 -18.51 18.22 -6.38
CA VAL A 78 -19.95 18.46 -6.54
C VAL A 78 -20.57 17.37 -7.40
N LEU A 79 -19.94 16.98 -8.51
CA LEU A 79 -20.43 15.86 -9.35
C LEU A 79 -20.49 14.54 -8.57
N ALA A 80 -19.58 14.35 -7.61
CA ALA A 80 -19.50 13.15 -6.80
C ALA A 80 -20.66 12.96 -5.81
N THR A 81 -21.44 14.01 -5.51
CA THR A 81 -22.60 13.89 -4.62
C THR A 81 -23.70 13.03 -5.22
N ASP A 82 -23.86 13.12 -6.53
CA ASP A 82 -24.88 12.40 -7.29
C ASP A 82 -24.34 11.07 -7.87
N TRP A 83 -23.07 10.77 -7.63
CA TRP A 83 -22.45 9.56 -8.15
C TRP A 83 -23.09 8.32 -7.49
N PRO A 84 -23.59 7.36 -8.28
CA PRO A 84 -24.19 6.15 -7.75
C PRO A 84 -23.15 5.35 -6.97
N ASP A 85 -23.59 4.62 -5.95
CA ASP A 85 -22.72 3.65 -5.29
C ASP A 85 -22.23 2.66 -6.33
N ALA A 86 -20.94 2.71 -6.64
CA ALA A 86 -20.36 1.82 -7.61
C ALA A 86 -20.39 0.41 -7.00
N LEU A 87 -21.19 -0.49 -7.58
CA LEU A 87 -21.16 -1.90 -7.21
C LEU A 87 -19.73 -2.42 -7.44
N PRO A 88 -19.19 -3.24 -6.52
CA PRO A 88 -17.90 -3.86 -6.70
C PRO A 88 -17.96 -4.77 -7.93
N ASP A 89 -17.40 -4.31 -9.04
CA ASP A 89 -17.04 -5.19 -10.13
C ASP A 89 -15.83 -6.01 -9.66
N SER A 90 -16.00 -7.32 -9.72
CA SER A 90 -15.08 -8.40 -9.31
C SER A 90 -13.59 -8.19 -9.66
N PRO A 91 -12.70 -9.01 -9.06
CA PRO A 91 -11.71 -8.60 -8.08
C PRO A 91 -10.50 -7.82 -8.65
N PRO A 92 -9.84 -6.99 -7.85
CA PRO A 92 -8.59 -6.35 -8.21
C PRO A 92 -7.48 -6.78 -7.24
N ASP A 93 -7.18 -8.07 -7.23
CA ASP A 93 -5.93 -8.55 -6.67
C ASP A 93 -5.19 -9.24 -7.82
N SER A 94 -4.61 -8.43 -8.70
CA SER A 94 -3.44 -8.94 -9.42
C SER A 94 -2.36 -9.03 -8.34
N PRO A 95 -1.82 -10.22 -8.02
CA PRO A 95 -0.72 -10.32 -7.07
C PRO A 95 0.39 -9.38 -7.52
N GLN A 96 1.16 -8.85 -6.56
CA GLN A 96 2.38 -8.17 -6.94
C GLN A 96 3.22 -9.08 -7.83
N PRO A 97 4.06 -8.50 -8.71
CA PRO A 97 5.02 -9.27 -9.43
C PRO A 97 5.83 -10.09 -8.41
N PRO A 98 6.18 -11.30 -8.82
CA PRO A 98 6.86 -12.24 -7.97
C PRO A 98 8.09 -11.55 -7.35
N PHE A 99 8.38 -11.86 -6.09
CA PHE A 99 9.66 -11.48 -5.51
C PHE A 99 10.76 -11.90 -6.48
N ARG A 100 11.60 -10.94 -6.89
CA ARG A 100 12.58 -11.18 -7.94
C ARG A 100 13.44 -12.40 -7.58
N ARG A 101 13.61 -13.36 -8.50
CA ARG A 101 14.67 -14.37 -8.38
C ARG A 101 16.02 -13.66 -8.36
N TRP A 102 16.86 -14.07 -7.43
CA TRP A 102 18.19 -13.48 -7.17
C TRP A 102 19.21 -13.85 -8.27
N ASP A 103 18.82 -14.76 -9.16
CA ASP A 103 19.69 -15.58 -10.01
C ASP A 103 19.99 -14.91 -11.36
N ASP A 104 19.12 -13.99 -11.80
CA ASP A 104 19.33 -13.22 -13.03
C ASP A 104 20.07 -11.93 -12.69
N GLU A 105 21.12 -11.62 -13.46
CA GLU A 105 21.74 -10.29 -13.54
C GLU A 105 20.70 -9.21 -13.22
N TRP A 106 20.98 -8.29 -12.30
CA TRP A 106 20.09 -7.25 -11.75
C TRP A 106 19.29 -6.38 -12.77
N LYS A 107 18.64 -6.94 -13.78
CA LYS A 107 17.73 -6.36 -14.77
C LYS A 107 16.34 -6.35 -14.16
N PRO A 108 15.81 -5.18 -13.77
CA PRO A 108 14.51 -5.11 -13.11
C PRO A 108 13.51 -5.87 -13.98
N ILE A 109 12.76 -6.83 -13.42
CA ILE A 109 11.60 -7.37 -14.14
C ILE A 109 10.60 -6.23 -14.11
N TRP A 110 10.65 -5.45 -15.18
CA TRP A 110 9.70 -4.39 -15.42
C TRP A 110 8.33 -5.04 -15.48
N GLN A 111 7.42 -4.67 -14.56
CA GLN A 111 6.02 -5.02 -14.73
C GLN A 111 5.61 -4.60 -16.14
N PHE A 112 4.88 -5.48 -16.84
CA PHE A 112 4.02 -5.01 -17.90
C PHE A 112 3.08 -4.00 -17.26
N GLU A 113 2.98 -2.80 -17.86
CA GLU A 113 1.93 -1.85 -17.50
C GLU A 113 0.62 -2.64 -17.49
N LEU A 114 0.00 -2.81 -16.31
CA LEU A 114 -1.33 -3.42 -16.27
C LEU A 114 -2.18 -2.61 -17.23
N LEU A 115 -2.93 -3.29 -18.09
CA LEU A 115 -3.78 -2.65 -19.09
C LEU A 115 -4.60 -1.60 -18.36
N GLN A 116 -4.36 -0.31 -18.66
CA GLN A 116 -5.09 0.75 -17.97
C GLN A 116 -6.57 0.48 -18.20
N SER A 117 -7.31 0.27 -17.12
CA SER A 117 -8.73 -0.05 -17.24
C SER A 117 -9.41 1.05 -18.04
N ASP A 118 -10.10 0.65 -19.12
CA ASP A 118 -10.98 1.51 -19.92
C ASP A 118 -12.26 1.90 -19.16
N ALA A 119 -12.42 1.43 -17.91
CA ALA A 119 -13.55 1.79 -17.07
C ALA A 119 -13.66 3.31 -16.93
N PRO A 120 -14.87 3.88 -17.02
CA PRO A 120 -15.08 5.31 -16.96
C PRO A 120 -14.51 5.85 -15.65
N ARG A 121 -13.41 6.62 -15.75
CA ARG A 121 -12.83 7.37 -14.64
C ARG A 121 -13.87 8.40 -14.25
N GLY A 122 -14.56 8.20 -13.12
CA GLY A 122 -15.63 9.11 -12.69
C GLY A 122 -15.16 10.55 -12.54
N PHE A 123 -13.91 10.72 -12.08
CA PHE A 123 -13.32 12.02 -11.75
C PHE A 123 -11.93 12.17 -12.41
N PRO A 124 -11.89 12.46 -13.73
CA PRO A 124 -10.66 12.46 -14.51
C PRO A 124 -9.62 13.49 -14.06
N PHE A 125 -10.04 14.66 -13.57
CA PHE A 125 -9.13 15.69 -13.07
C PHE A 125 -8.48 15.25 -11.76
N THR A 126 -9.25 14.76 -10.80
CA THR A 126 -8.76 14.21 -9.53
C THR A 126 -7.81 13.04 -9.77
N SER A 127 -8.15 12.16 -10.72
CA SER A 127 -7.28 11.06 -11.15
C SER A 127 -5.96 11.57 -11.76
N THR A 128 -6.01 12.66 -12.54
CA THR A 128 -4.83 13.29 -13.14
C THR A 128 -3.94 13.94 -12.07
N CYS A 129 -4.54 14.62 -11.08
CA CYS A 129 -3.81 15.15 -9.92
C CYS A 129 -3.12 14.02 -9.14
N LEU A 130 -3.81 12.90 -8.93
CA LEU A 130 -3.27 11.73 -8.25
C LEU A 130 -2.04 11.19 -8.98
N VAL A 131 -2.18 10.86 -10.27
CA VAL A 131 -1.06 10.34 -11.08
C VAL A 131 0.08 11.36 -11.15
N SER A 132 -0.23 12.63 -11.39
CA SER A 132 0.80 13.68 -11.46
C SER A 132 1.54 13.84 -10.14
N GLY A 133 0.85 13.74 -9.00
CA GLY A 133 1.46 13.79 -7.68
C GLY A 133 2.40 12.61 -7.43
N LEU A 134 1.98 11.38 -7.78
CA LEU A 134 2.77 10.16 -7.57
C LEU A 134 3.96 10.02 -8.53
N LEU A 135 3.91 10.66 -9.69
CA LEU A 135 5.02 10.71 -10.65
C LEU A 135 5.94 11.93 -10.43
N ARG A 136 5.55 12.87 -9.56
CA ARG A 136 6.29 14.12 -9.35
C ARG A 136 7.49 13.92 -8.45
N ASP A 137 8.61 14.49 -8.86
CA ASP A 137 9.87 14.58 -8.10
C ASP A 137 10.53 13.23 -7.73
N SER A 138 10.04 12.12 -8.29
CA SER A 138 10.67 10.83 -8.15
C SER A 138 11.56 10.50 -9.34
N LYS A 139 12.87 10.47 -9.10
CA LYS A 139 13.86 10.04 -10.10
C LYS A 139 13.81 8.54 -10.37
N SER A 140 13.19 7.77 -9.47
CA SER A 140 13.12 6.32 -9.51
C SER A 140 11.73 5.79 -9.88
N THR A 141 10.66 6.59 -9.74
CA THR A 141 9.30 6.18 -10.12
C THR A 141 9.12 6.30 -11.63
N ARG A 142 8.79 5.19 -12.26
CA ARG A 142 8.40 5.13 -13.67
C ARG A 142 6.89 5.32 -13.79
N THR A 143 6.45 5.72 -14.98
CA THR A 143 5.02 5.83 -15.30
C THR A 143 4.28 4.50 -15.03
N GLY A 144 4.88 3.36 -15.37
CA GLY A 144 4.29 2.04 -15.12
C GLY A 144 4.19 1.63 -13.64
N ASP A 145 4.89 2.32 -12.74
CA ASP A 145 4.82 2.04 -11.29
C ASP A 145 3.63 2.74 -10.62
N VAL A 146 2.84 3.51 -11.38
CA VAL A 146 1.59 4.16 -10.94
C VAL A 146 0.47 3.70 -11.85
N GLN A 147 -0.52 3.01 -11.28
CA GLN A 147 -1.60 2.41 -12.04
C GLN A 147 -2.94 2.81 -11.43
N LEU A 148 -3.75 3.55 -12.17
CA LEU A 148 -5.10 3.91 -11.73
C LEU A 148 -5.95 2.65 -11.54
N GLN A 149 -6.71 2.65 -10.46
CA GLN A 149 -7.62 1.57 -10.09
C GLN A 149 -9.06 2.07 -10.15
N PRO A 150 -10.05 1.22 -10.51
CA PRO A 150 -11.45 1.60 -10.42
C PRO A 150 -11.85 2.04 -9.01
N LEU A 151 -12.88 2.87 -8.86
CA LEU A 151 -13.35 3.31 -7.53
C LEU A 151 -14.08 2.21 -6.75
N SER A 152 -14.70 1.28 -7.48
CA SER A 152 -15.45 0.14 -6.94
C SER A 152 -14.56 -1.01 -6.46
N THR A 153 -13.27 -0.95 -6.80
CA THR A 153 -12.21 -1.90 -6.49
C THR A 153 -12.18 -2.20 -5.00
N PRO A 154 -12.69 -3.36 -4.56
CA PRO A 154 -12.67 -3.68 -3.15
C PRO A 154 -11.25 -4.05 -2.76
N PHE A 155 -10.73 -3.39 -1.73
CA PHE A 155 -9.48 -3.78 -1.11
C PHE A 155 -9.82 -4.27 0.29
N TYR A 156 -9.90 -5.59 0.45
CA TYR A 156 -10.33 -6.22 1.70
C TYR A 156 -9.21 -6.23 2.77
N GLY A 157 -8.00 -5.83 2.39
CA GLY A 157 -6.84 -5.72 3.28
C GLY A 157 -6.25 -7.06 3.65
N ASP A 158 -6.80 -8.13 3.07
CA ASP A 158 -6.31 -9.51 3.00
C ASP A 158 -5.01 -9.64 2.22
N CYS A 159 -4.80 -8.82 1.21
CA CYS A 159 -3.50 -8.73 0.57
C CYS A 159 -2.52 -7.95 1.48
N LEU A 160 -1.54 -8.67 2.02
CA LEU A 160 -0.53 -8.15 2.93
C LEU A 160 0.57 -7.34 2.21
N GLU A 161 0.56 -7.33 0.87
CA GLU A 161 1.59 -6.74 0.01
C GLU A 161 1.50 -5.22 -0.12
N TYR A 162 0.32 -4.65 0.13
CA TYR A 162 0.08 -3.22 0.00
C TYR A 162 -0.38 -2.56 1.30
N GLY A 163 0.23 -1.41 1.59
CA GLY A 163 -0.29 -0.45 2.55
C GLY A 163 -1.31 0.46 1.87
N ARG A 164 -1.89 1.39 2.61
CA ARG A 164 -2.81 2.39 2.06
C ARG A 164 -2.44 3.78 2.53
N VAL A 165 -2.69 4.73 1.66
CA VAL A 165 -2.62 6.16 1.95
C VAL A 165 -3.97 6.73 1.55
N VAL A 166 -4.59 7.45 2.48
CA VAL A 166 -5.80 8.21 2.23
C VAL A 166 -5.44 9.68 2.22
N VAL A 167 -5.87 10.38 1.17
CA VAL A 167 -5.75 11.83 1.04
C VAL A 167 -7.15 12.41 0.97
N ASP A 168 -7.53 13.10 2.02
CA ASP A 168 -8.86 13.68 2.18
C ASP A 168 -8.89 15.12 1.67
N ILE A 169 -9.67 15.34 0.61
CA ILE A 169 -9.90 16.63 -0.03
C ILE A 169 -11.27 17.22 0.31
N SER A 170 -11.91 16.75 1.38
CA SER A 170 -13.18 17.31 1.91
C SER A 170 -13.10 18.82 2.19
N ASN A 171 -11.92 19.33 2.50
CA ASN A 171 -11.62 20.75 2.52
C ASN A 171 -10.36 21.02 1.69
N LEU A 172 -10.48 21.70 0.56
CA LEU A 172 -9.35 21.97 -0.32
C LEU A 172 -8.36 23.01 0.24
N GLU A 173 -8.74 23.74 1.29
CA GLU A 173 -7.82 24.61 2.03
C GLU A 173 -6.96 23.84 3.02
N HIS A 174 -7.43 22.67 3.43
CA HIS A 174 -6.81 21.84 4.45
C HIS A 174 -6.85 20.39 3.98
N VAL A 175 -6.12 20.09 2.90
CA VAL A 175 -5.96 18.71 2.43
C VAL A 175 -5.23 17.91 3.50
N ARG A 176 -5.80 16.77 3.89
CA ARG A 176 -5.27 15.92 4.96
C ARG A 176 -4.78 14.59 4.40
N TYR A 177 -3.80 13.97 5.04
CA TYR A 177 -3.37 12.60 4.70
C TYR A 177 -3.49 11.65 5.89
N GLY A 178 -3.55 10.35 5.62
CA GLY A 178 -3.48 9.31 6.64
C GLY A 178 -2.86 8.05 6.07
N ILE A 179 -1.92 7.45 6.80
CA ILE A 179 -1.24 6.22 6.41
C ILE A 179 -1.88 5.06 7.16
N VAL A 180 -2.41 4.09 6.42
CA VAL A 180 -3.07 2.91 6.97
C VAL A 180 -2.26 1.68 6.57
N THR A 181 -1.58 1.11 7.55
CA THR A 181 -0.58 0.06 7.34
C THR A 181 -0.36 -0.73 8.63
N PHE A 182 0.14 -1.94 8.45
CA PHE A 182 0.45 -2.92 9.48
C PHE A 182 1.83 -3.55 9.21
N PRO A 183 2.54 -4.04 10.23
CA PRO A 183 3.86 -4.59 10.03
C PRO A 183 3.76 -5.97 9.39
N VAL A 184 4.50 -6.19 8.32
CA VAL A 184 4.64 -7.48 7.64
C VAL A 184 6.09 -7.98 7.69
N ARG A 185 6.27 -9.29 7.59
CA ARG A 185 7.56 -9.96 7.42
C ARG A 185 7.53 -10.78 6.15
N TYR A 186 8.57 -10.66 5.36
CA TYR A 186 8.81 -11.52 4.21
C TYR A 186 9.71 -12.65 4.68
N MET A 187 9.14 -13.84 4.85
CA MET A 187 9.77 -15.01 5.43
C MET A 187 10.07 -16.02 4.33
N VAL A 188 11.28 -16.58 4.30
CA VAL A 188 11.65 -17.54 3.25
C VAL A 188 12.48 -18.67 3.83
N GLN A 189 12.34 -19.83 3.22
CA GLN A 189 13.21 -20.97 3.48
C GLN A 189 14.50 -20.80 2.69
N VAL A 190 15.63 -20.72 3.41
CA VAL A 190 16.97 -20.67 2.81
C VAL A 190 17.75 -21.93 3.12
N PHE A 191 18.75 -22.20 2.28
CA PHE A 191 19.74 -23.26 2.44
C PHE A 191 21.12 -22.61 2.38
N TYR A 192 22.03 -23.03 3.25
CA TYR A 192 23.37 -22.43 3.34
C TYR A 192 24.45 -23.48 3.61
N TYR A 193 25.69 -23.13 3.27
CA TYR A 193 26.79 -24.10 3.20
C TYR A 193 27.35 -24.51 4.58
N SER A 194 27.25 -23.64 5.59
CA SER A 194 27.87 -23.84 6.91
C SER A 194 26.86 -23.94 8.05
N PRO A 195 26.81 -25.05 8.83
CA PRO A 195 25.91 -25.19 9.99
C PRO A 195 26.16 -24.19 11.13
N CYS A 196 27.29 -23.48 11.09
CA CYS A 196 27.71 -22.54 12.13
C CYS A 196 27.64 -21.07 11.67
N ALA A 197 27.27 -20.82 10.41
CA ALA A 197 27.08 -19.48 9.87
C ALA A 197 25.58 -19.19 9.68
N GLU A 198 25.21 -17.92 9.65
CA GLU A 198 23.91 -17.47 9.18
C GLU A 198 23.92 -17.45 7.64
N TRP A 199 22.73 -17.46 7.02
CA TRP A 199 22.63 -17.32 5.56
C TRP A 199 23.21 -15.97 5.11
N ASP A 200 24.22 -16.03 4.25
CA ASP A 200 24.84 -14.85 3.65
C ASP A 200 24.35 -14.69 2.20
N PRO A 201 23.58 -13.63 1.88
CA PRO A 201 23.10 -13.38 0.52
C PRO A 201 24.23 -13.18 -0.52
N LEU A 202 25.49 -13.03 -0.11
CA LEU A 202 26.65 -12.91 -0.99
C LEU A 202 27.36 -14.25 -1.25
N GLU A 203 27.32 -15.19 -0.30
CA GLU A 203 28.06 -16.46 -0.36
C GLU A 203 27.15 -17.68 -0.57
N ASP A 204 25.93 -17.64 -0.07
CA ASP A 204 24.97 -18.73 -0.15
C ASP A 204 24.02 -18.60 -1.35
N ASP A 205 23.44 -19.73 -1.73
CA ASP A 205 22.47 -19.76 -2.81
C ASP A 205 21.19 -18.98 -2.42
N PRO A 206 20.56 -18.30 -3.39
CA PRO A 206 19.34 -17.58 -3.11
C PRO A 206 18.16 -18.48 -2.80
N PRO A 207 17.10 -17.95 -2.16
CA PRO A 207 15.88 -18.70 -1.93
C PRO A 207 15.24 -19.13 -3.26
N MET A 208 14.87 -20.40 -3.37
CA MET A 208 14.26 -20.97 -4.58
C MET A 208 12.79 -20.56 -4.78
N GLU A 209 12.14 -20.15 -3.69
CA GLU A 209 10.72 -19.81 -3.62
C GLU A 209 10.54 -18.34 -3.21
N GLU A 210 9.38 -17.78 -3.54
CA GLU A 210 9.02 -16.47 -3.05
C GLU A 210 8.80 -16.47 -1.53
N PRO A 211 9.12 -15.37 -0.84
CA PRO A 211 8.89 -15.28 0.58
C PRO A 211 7.39 -15.26 0.88
N ASP A 212 7.00 -16.04 1.89
CA ASP A 212 5.71 -15.92 2.54
C ASP A 212 5.60 -14.54 3.20
N ILE A 213 4.43 -13.93 3.07
CA ILE A 213 4.15 -12.65 3.72
C ILE A 213 3.39 -12.94 5.00
N VAL A 214 4.07 -12.75 6.11
CA VAL A 214 3.55 -13.02 7.45
C VAL A 214 3.16 -11.71 8.11
N LEU A 215 1.89 -11.61 8.47
CA LEU A 215 1.37 -10.52 9.28
C LEU A 215 1.98 -10.60 10.69
N VAL A 216 2.57 -9.51 11.17
CA VAL A 216 3.25 -9.47 12.48
C VAL A 216 2.31 -9.07 13.60
N ASP A 217 1.36 -8.19 13.31
CA ASP A 217 0.45 -7.60 14.29
C ASP A 217 -0.95 -7.46 13.68
N GLU A 218 -1.94 -7.10 14.48
CA GLU A 218 -3.28 -6.82 14.00
C GLU A 218 -3.28 -5.75 12.88
N ARG A 219 -4.37 -5.72 12.11
CA ARG A 219 -4.57 -4.77 11.02
C ARG A 219 -5.42 -3.61 11.53
N PRO A 220 -4.83 -2.58 12.16
CA PRO A 220 -5.59 -1.47 12.71
C PRO A 220 -6.27 -0.71 11.59
N ARG A 221 -7.55 -0.40 11.78
CA ARG A 221 -8.34 0.40 10.87
C ARG A 221 -8.25 1.89 11.24
N GLU A 222 -7.02 2.36 11.45
CA GLU A 222 -6.72 3.68 11.98
C GLU A 222 -5.71 4.37 11.06
N PRO A 223 -6.07 5.53 10.47
CA PRO A 223 -5.10 6.36 9.76
C PRO A 223 -4.07 6.92 10.74
N LEU A 224 -2.79 6.74 10.42
CA LEU A 224 -1.67 7.26 11.18
C LEU A 224 -1.06 8.47 10.48
N SER A 225 -0.60 9.44 11.26
CA SER A 225 0.37 10.44 10.78
C SER A 225 1.70 9.76 10.44
N ILE A 226 2.58 10.45 9.71
CA ILE A 226 3.93 9.93 9.46
C ILE A 226 4.68 9.65 10.78
N HIS A 227 4.53 10.52 11.78
CA HIS A 227 5.12 10.30 13.09
C HIS A 227 4.58 9.02 13.75
N GLY A 228 3.25 8.85 13.75
CA GLY A 228 2.61 7.65 14.31
C GLY A 228 3.06 6.37 13.61
N TYR A 229 3.12 6.39 12.27
CA TYR A 229 3.61 5.27 11.46
C TYR A 229 5.05 4.88 11.82
N LEU A 230 5.95 5.86 11.90
CA LEU A 230 7.35 5.63 12.22
C LEU A 230 7.57 5.15 13.66
N CYS A 231 6.92 5.79 14.63
CA CYS A 231 7.06 5.40 16.03
C CYS A 231 6.51 3.99 16.29
N LYS A 232 5.43 3.61 15.59
CA LYS A 232 4.79 2.31 15.78
C LYS A 232 5.62 1.16 15.17
N TYR A 233 6.21 1.35 13.98
CA TYR A 233 6.84 0.25 13.25
C TYR A 233 8.35 0.41 12.99
N PHE A 234 8.93 1.60 13.19
CA PHE A 234 10.32 1.91 12.84
C PHE A 234 11.06 2.67 13.95
N LEU A 235 11.32 2.00 15.08
CA LEU A 235 11.97 2.57 16.27
C LEU A 235 13.34 3.25 16.05
N ARG A 236 14.02 3.00 14.91
CA ARG A 236 15.38 3.51 14.63
C ARG A 236 15.50 4.25 13.30
N MET A 237 14.38 4.66 12.69
CA MET A 237 14.43 5.40 11.43
C MET A 237 14.98 6.82 11.64
N ARG A 238 15.88 7.25 10.73
CA ARG A 238 16.41 8.61 10.75
C ARG A 238 15.35 9.56 10.21
N LYS A 239 15.06 10.61 10.98
CA LYS A 239 14.20 11.71 10.51
C LYS A 239 15.01 12.64 9.60
N ASP A 240 14.80 12.53 8.31
CA ASP A 240 15.19 13.54 7.32
C ASP A 240 14.28 14.80 7.35
N SER A 241 14.63 15.82 6.55
CA SER A 241 13.87 17.07 6.49
C SER A 241 12.46 16.91 5.92
N LYS A 242 12.23 15.95 5.03
CA LYS A 242 10.93 15.71 4.40
C LYS A 242 9.96 15.00 5.34
N PHE A 243 10.46 14.16 6.24
CA PHE A 243 9.63 13.62 7.34
C PHE A 243 9.08 14.75 8.21
N LEU A 244 9.91 15.74 8.55
CA LEU A 244 9.48 16.89 9.34
C LEU A 244 8.48 17.77 8.57
N GLU A 245 8.68 17.92 7.26
CA GLU A 245 7.74 18.61 6.38
C GLU A 245 6.37 17.91 6.37
N LEU A 246 6.34 16.59 6.21
CA LEU A 246 5.10 15.81 6.22
C LEU A 246 4.46 15.73 7.61
N GLU A 247 5.26 15.72 8.67
CA GLU A 247 4.80 15.77 10.07
C GLU A 247 4.07 17.10 10.37
N ALA A 248 4.45 18.19 9.70
CA ALA A 248 3.78 19.48 9.81
C ALA A 248 2.48 19.58 8.97
N CYS A 249 2.23 18.64 8.05
CA CYS A 249 1.01 18.64 7.26
C CYS A 249 -0.21 18.16 8.07
N PRO A 250 -1.42 18.67 7.79
CA PRO A 250 -2.65 18.15 8.37
C PRO A 250 -2.82 16.65 8.12
N HIS A 251 -3.23 15.90 9.14
CA HIS A 251 -3.49 14.47 9.03
C HIS A 251 -4.95 14.12 9.36
N VAL A 252 -5.37 12.94 8.90
CA VAL A 252 -6.71 12.40 9.15
C VAL A 252 -6.69 11.64 10.48
N ASP A 253 -7.50 12.09 11.44
CA ASP A 253 -7.63 11.46 12.76
C ASP A 253 -8.86 10.55 12.88
N ASP A 254 -9.79 10.64 11.93
CA ASP A 254 -11.07 9.93 11.98
C ASP A 254 -11.06 8.68 11.10
N ALA A 255 -11.31 7.53 11.71
CA ALA A 255 -11.41 6.24 11.03
C ALA A 255 -12.62 6.14 10.07
N SER A 256 -13.63 7.00 10.22
CA SER A 256 -14.80 7.04 9.33
C SER A 256 -14.44 7.30 7.86
N VAL A 257 -13.29 7.93 7.61
CA VAL A 257 -12.71 8.13 6.26
C VAL A 257 -12.55 6.81 5.51
N LEU A 258 -12.41 5.71 6.24
CA LEU A 258 -12.18 4.38 5.70
C LEU A 258 -13.49 3.61 5.43
N ASP A 259 -14.67 4.09 5.82
CA ASP A 259 -15.89 3.26 5.84
C ASP A 259 -16.29 2.71 4.47
N TYR A 260 -16.05 3.49 3.42
CA TYR A 260 -16.30 3.09 2.05
C TYR A 260 -15.16 2.31 1.40
N ILE A 261 -13.92 2.45 1.91
CA ILE A 261 -12.72 1.85 1.32
C ILE A 261 -12.36 0.53 2.02
N TRP A 262 -12.70 0.41 3.30
CA TRP A 262 -12.41 -0.73 4.14
C TRP A 262 -13.52 -0.95 5.17
N PRO A 263 -14.69 -1.48 4.80
CA PRO A 263 -15.81 -1.62 5.72
C PRO A 263 -15.50 -2.56 6.90
N SER A 264 -15.90 -2.21 8.13
CA SER A 264 -15.69 -3.05 9.34
C SER A 264 -16.33 -4.45 9.23
N ASN A 265 -17.41 -4.57 8.45
CA ASN A 265 -18.32 -5.71 8.51
C ASN A 265 -17.81 -6.97 7.77
N LEU A 266 -16.62 -6.91 7.16
CA LEU A 266 -16.07 -7.98 6.33
C LEU A 266 -15.13 -8.92 7.09
N GLN A 267 -14.64 -8.55 8.27
CA GLN A 267 -13.82 -9.45 9.09
C GLN A 267 -14.64 -10.57 9.76
N ASP A 268 -15.93 -10.34 10.02
CA ASP A 268 -16.80 -11.37 10.65
C ASP A 268 -17.26 -12.47 9.69
N ALA A 269 -17.23 -12.24 8.37
CA ALA A 269 -17.73 -13.21 7.39
C ALA A 269 -16.70 -14.32 7.04
N SER A 270 -15.40 -14.07 7.21
CA SER A 270 -14.33 -15.02 6.85
C SER A 270 -14.03 -16.03 7.98
N LEU A 271 -14.45 -15.76 9.21
CA LEU A 271 -14.26 -16.67 10.35
C LEU A 271 -15.19 -17.91 10.35
N VAL A 272 -16.14 -18.02 9.41
CA VAL A 272 -17.10 -19.14 9.36
C VAL A 272 -16.64 -20.30 8.46
N LYS A 273 -15.52 -20.19 7.73
CA LYS A 273 -15.05 -21.29 6.86
C LYS A 273 -13.53 -21.55 6.93
N SER A 274 -13.00 -21.83 8.11
CA SER A 274 -11.75 -22.60 8.21
C SER A 274 -11.75 -23.52 9.44
N SER A 275 -12.70 -24.47 9.46
CA SER A 275 -12.62 -25.63 10.34
C SER A 275 -12.39 -26.89 9.49
N LYS A 276 -11.17 -27.05 8.98
CA LYS A 276 -10.61 -28.38 8.72
C LYS A 276 -9.27 -28.49 9.44
N GLN A 277 -9.37 -28.95 10.68
CA GLN A 277 -8.29 -29.49 11.49
C GLN A 277 -7.46 -30.51 10.68
N LEU A 278 -6.19 -30.22 10.43
CA LEU A 278 -5.18 -31.26 10.23
C LEU A 278 -4.67 -31.69 11.61
N ARG A 279 -5.03 -32.91 12.01
CA ARG A 279 -4.48 -33.57 13.19
C ARG A 279 -3.03 -33.98 12.92
N PRO A 280 -2.13 -33.92 13.92
CA PRO A 280 -0.79 -34.47 13.78
C PRO A 280 -0.84 -36.01 13.86
N THR A 281 -0.29 -36.66 12.84
CA THR A 281 -0.07 -38.10 12.80
C THR A 281 1.07 -38.46 13.76
N LYS A 282 0.78 -39.28 14.77
CA LYS A 282 1.79 -39.85 15.67
C LYS A 282 2.73 -40.76 14.89
N CYS A 283 4.04 -40.50 14.95
CA CYS A 283 5.07 -41.48 14.65
C CYS A 283 4.90 -42.68 15.60
N SER A 284 4.75 -43.88 15.03
CA SER A 284 4.93 -45.14 15.76
C SER A 284 6.33 -45.65 15.46
N ILE A 285 7.09 -45.85 16.53
CA ILE A 285 8.39 -46.52 16.53
C ILE A 285 8.15 -48.01 16.31
N MET A 286 8.86 -48.61 15.36
CA MET A 286 9.34 -50.00 15.43
C MET A 286 10.76 -50.04 14.87
#